data_AF-A0A1I6QUM0-F1
#
_entry.id   AF-A0A1I6QUM0-F1
#
_cell.length_a   1.000
_cell.length_b   1.000
_cell.length_c   1.000
_cell.angle_alpha   90.00
_cell.angle_beta   90.00
_cell.angle_gamma   90.00
#
_symmetry.space_group_name_H-M   'P 1'
#
loop_
_entity.id
_entity.type
_entity.pdbx_description
1 polymer ?
#
loop_
_entity_poly.entity_id
_entity_poly.type
_entity_poly.pdbx_seq_one_letter_code
_entity_poly.pdbx_strand_id
1 'polypeptide(L)'
;MEMRIRRGNLSTDKLENRSIHIYTPPTYHKDNSVAFPAVIVQDGDYLFTGSMEELEVDFASGTTQEVLFIGIEPNRRDCEYTPWEAELEVFGGEGETYLELYRCMLLFKSQTTLDDSS
;
A
#
# COMPACT_ATOMS: atom_id res chain seq x y z
N MET A 1 28.55 -17.76 -3.55
CA MET A 1 27.74 -17.37 -2.37
C MET A 1 26.31 -17.34 -2.85
N GLU A 2 25.50 -18.33 -2.49
CA GLU A 2 24.08 -18.34 -2.87
C GLU A 2 23.37 -17.26 -2.05
N MET A 3 22.83 -16.24 -2.72
CA MET A 3 21.92 -15.30 -2.08
C MET A 3 20.63 -16.04 -1.77
N ARG A 4 20.38 -16.27 -0.48
CA ARG A 4 19.13 -16.86 -0.02
C ARG A 4 18.06 -15.77 -0.06
N ILE A 5 17.37 -15.65 -1.21
CA ILE A 5 16.25 -14.72 -1.38
C ILE A 5 15.21 -15.08 -0.32
N ARG A 6 14.96 -14.13 0.59
CA ARG A 6 13.85 -14.22 1.53
C ARG A 6 12.69 -13.49 0.90
N ARG A 7 11.51 -14.11 0.90
CA ARG A 7 10.31 -13.52 0.34
C ARG A 7 9.67 -12.59 1.37
N GLY A 8 9.18 -11.45 0.89
CA GLY A 8 8.27 -10.60 1.64
C GLY A 8 6.92 -11.29 1.85
N ASN A 9 6.00 -10.60 2.50
CA ASN A 9 4.65 -11.09 2.72
C ASN A 9 3.65 -10.19 2.02
N LEU A 10 2.69 -10.78 1.31
CA LEU A 10 1.52 -10.07 0.80
C LEU A 10 0.30 -10.49 1.62
N SER A 11 -0.39 -9.52 2.19
CA SER A 11 -1.66 -9.71 2.91
C SER A 11 -2.75 -8.83 2.32
N THR A 12 -3.99 -9.18 2.60
CA THR A 12 -5.16 -8.38 2.21
C THR A 12 -6.01 -8.13 3.45
N ASP A 13 -6.23 -6.86 3.73
CA ASP A 13 -7.10 -6.37 4.81
C ASP A 13 -8.37 -5.73 4.23
N LYS A 14 -9.39 -5.57 5.06
CA LYS A 14 -10.58 -4.76 4.75
C LYS A 14 -10.67 -3.54 5.65
N LEU A 15 -10.89 -2.37 5.07
CA LEU A 15 -11.10 -1.12 5.80
C LEU A 15 -12.24 -0.33 5.16
N GLU A 16 -13.25 0.05 5.95
CA GLU A 16 -14.40 0.84 5.47
C GLU A 16 -15.01 0.32 4.15
N ASN A 17 -15.19 -1.00 4.06
CA ASN A 17 -15.68 -1.75 2.89
C ASN A 17 -14.74 -1.80 1.67
N ARG A 18 -13.49 -1.35 1.78
CA ARG A 18 -12.46 -1.45 0.74
C ARG A 18 -11.50 -2.60 1.02
N SER A 19 -10.95 -3.17 -0.04
CA SER A 19 -9.81 -4.08 0.05
C SER A 19 -8.51 -3.28 0.03
N ILE A 20 -7.61 -3.60 0.96
CA ILE A 20 -6.26 -3.04 1.02
C ILE A 20 -5.28 -4.20 0.93
N HIS A 21 -4.33 -4.09 0.02
CA HIS A 21 -3.29 -5.06 -0.22
C HIS A 21 -1.99 -4.52 0.37
N ILE A 22 -1.36 -5.26 1.28
CA ILE A 22 -0.16 -4.81 1.98
C ILE A 22 0.96 -5.80 1.69
N TYR A 23 2.00 -5.32 1.02
CA TYR A 23 3.26 -6.02 0.92
C TYR A 23 4.22 -5.51 1.99
N THR A 24 4.78 -6.44 2.78
CA THR A 24 5.87 -6.18 3.71
C THR A 24 7.18 -6.76 3.18
N PRO A 25 8.28 -5.99 3.22
CA PRO A 25 9.55 -6.45 2.69
C PRO A 25 10.18 -7.55 3.58
N PRO A 26 11.16 -8.31 3.07
CA PRO A 26 11.73 -9.47 3.75
C PRO A 26 12.32 -9.20 5.15
N THR A 27 12.73 -7.97 5.47
CA THR A 27 13.24 -7.63 6.80
C THR A 27 12.22 -7.00 7.76
N TYR A 28 10.97 -6.79 7.33
CA TYR A 28 9.94 -6.06 8.08
C TYR A 28 9.77 -6.55 9.53
N HIS A 29 9.72 -7.86 9.76
CA HIS A 29 9.52 -8.44 11.10
C HIS A 29 10.81 -8.75 11.87
N LYS A 30 11.98 -8.35 11.35
CA LYS A 30 13.27 -8.63 12.02
C LYS A 30 13.59 -7.63 13.12
N ASP A 31 13.20 -6.37 12.92
CA ASP A 31 13.49 -5.28 13.83
C ASP A 31 12.34 -4.28 13.82
N ASN A 32 11.57 -4.25 14.91
CA ASN A 32 10.41 -3.36 15.05
C ASN A 32 10.81 -1.88 15.22
N SER A 33 12.10 -1.55 15.36
CA SER A 33 12.59 -0.17 15.43
C SER A 33 12.87 0.45 14.05
N VAL A 34 12.90 -0.37 12.99
CA VAL A 34 13.15 0.09 11.63
C VAL A 34 11.84 0.55 10.99
N ALA A 35 11.81 1.81 10.57
CA ALA A 35 10.73 2.35 9.76
C ALA A 35 11.02 2.12 8.26
N PHE A 36 10.01 1.65 7.53
CA PHE A 36 10.08 1.46 6.09
C PHE A 36 9.28 2.55 5.38
N PRO A 37 9.80 3.17 4.32
CA PRO A 37 9.00 4.07 3.51
C PRO A 37 7.86 3.29 2.86
N ALA A 38 6.69 3.92 2.78
CA ALA A 38 5.50 3.33 2.18
C ALA A 38 5.25 3.93 0.79
N VAL A 39 5.05 3.05 -0.18
CA VAL A 39 4.59 3.37 -1.53
C VAL A 39 3.12 2.99 -1.61
N ILE A 40 2.26 3.99 -1.72
CA ILE A 40 0.82 3.80 -1.83
C ILE A 40 0.45 3.78 -3.30
N VAL A 41 -0.29 2.75 -3.68
CA VAL A 41 -0.61 2.44 -5.06
C VAL A 41 -2.14 2.39 -5.22
N GLN A 42 -2.59 3.02 -6.30
CA GLN A 42 -4.00 3.09 -6.69
C GLN A 42 -4.38 1.83 -7.47
N ASP A 43 -5.69 1.55 -7.55
CA ASP A 43 -6.25 0.41 -8.29
C ASP A 43 -5.77 -0.97 -7.77
N GLY A 44 -5.52 -1.10 -6.45
CA GLY A 44 -5.16 -2.38 -5.83
C GLY A 44 -3.69 -2.75 -5.93
N ASP A 45 -3.38 -4.04 -6.14
CA ASP A 45 -2.03 -4.60 -6.06
C ASP A 45 -1.37 -4.92 -7.41
N TYR A 46 -2.09 -4.75 -8.51
CA TYR A 46 -1.65 -5.19 -9.85
C TYR A 46 -0.33 -4.52 -10.31
N LEU A 47 -0.05 -3.30 -9.86
CA LEU A 47 1.15 -2.55 -10.28
C LEU A 47 2.44 -3.07 -9.64
N PHE A 48 2.36 -3.83 -8.54
CA PHE A 48 3.55 -4.26 -7.81
C PHE A 48 3.67 -5.78 -7.70
N THR A 49 2.57 -6.52 -7.64
CA THR A 49 2.59 -8.00 -7.50
C THR A 49 3.40 -8.70 -8.58
N GLY A 50 3.31 -8.26 -9.83
CA GLY A 50 4.08 -8.81 -10.95
C GLY A 50 5.60 -8.58 -10.88
N SER A 51 6.05 -7.61 -10.10
CA SER A 51 7.45 -7.18 -10.02
C SER A 51 8.12 -7.49 -8.68
N MET A 52 7.42 -8.19 -7.76
CA MET A 52 7.93 -8.46 -6.41
C MET A 52 9.23 -9.26 -6.40
N GLU A 53 9.37 -10.27 -7.26
CA GLU A 53 10.59 -11.09 -7.29
C GLU A 53 11.82 -10.28 -7.72
N GLU A 54 11.66 -9.38 -8.69
CA GLU A 54 12.73 -8.47 -9.15
C GLU A 54 13.07 -7.45 -8.06
N LEU A 55 12.05 -6.87 -7.42
CA LEU A 55 12.24 -5.94 -6.30
C LEU A 55 12.95 -6.60 -5.11
N GLU A 56 12.65 -7.86 -4.79
CA GLU A 56 13.33 -8.60 -3.72
C GLU A 56 14.80 -8.87 -4.04
N VAL A 57 15.14 -9.09 -5.32
CA VAL A 57 16.54 -9.19 -5.75
C VAL A 57 17.24 -7.85 -5.57
N ASP A 58 16.59 -6.74 -5.94
CA ASP A 58 17.14 -5.41 -5.77
C ASP A 58 17.29 -4.99 -4.30
N PHE A 59 16.39 -5.41 -3.42
CA PHE A 59 16.54 -5.24 -1.98
C PHE A 59 17.76 -6.01 -1.45
N ALA A 60 17.92 -7.27 -1.89
CA ALA A 60 19.02 -8.13 -1.44
C ALA A 60 20.39 -7.67 -1.96
N SER A 61 20.46 -7.10 -3.17
CA SER A 61 21.68 -6.54 -3.75
C SER A 61 22.00 -5.13 -3.23
N GLY A 62 21.03 -4.45 -2.61
CA GLY A 62 21.14 -3.06 -2.20
C GLY A 62 20.99 -2.05 -3.35
N THR A 63 20.47 -2.48 -4.51
CA THR A 63 20.11 -1.59 -5.63
C THR A 63 19.05 -0.58 -5.18
N THR A 64 18.06 -1.04 -4.40
CA THR A 64 17.02 -0.21 -3.79
C THR A 64 16.83 -0.57 -2.33
N GLN A 65 16.37 0.40 -1.52
CA GLN A 65 15.97 0.14 -0.15
C GLN A 65 14.65 -0.65 -0.10
N GLU A 66 14.46 -1.42 0.96
CA GLU A 66 13.19 -2.09 1.23
C GLU A 66 12.06 -1.07 1.49
N VAL A 67 10.89 -1.32 0.90
CA VAL A 67 9.71 -0.46 1.01
C VAL A 67 8.46 -1.28 1.33
N LEU A 68 7.48 -0.67 1.98
CA LEU A 68 6.12 -1.20 2.09
C LEU A 68 5.34 -0.82 0.84
N PHE A 69 4.65 -1.77 0.19
CA PHE A 69 3.64 -1.42 -0.81
C PHE A 69 2.25 -1.55 -0.22
N ILE A 70 1.42 -0.54 -0.46
CA ILE A 70 0.03 -0.50 0.01
C ILE A 70 -0.85 -0.22 -1.20
N GLY A 71 -1.50 -1.26 -1.72
CA GLY A 71 -2.47 -1.18 -2.81
C GLY A 71 -3.88 -0.97 -2.28
N ILE A 72 -4.62 -0.02 -2.83
CA ILE A 72 -5.98 0.28 -2.36
C ILE A 72 -6.95 0.18 -3.53
N GLU A 73 -7.96 -0.67 -3.35
CA GLU A 73 -9.01 -0.86 -4.35
C GLU A 73 -10.03 0.29 -4.27
N PRO A 74 -10.34 0.96 -5.39
CA PRO A 74 -11.46 1.88 -5.45
C PRO A 74 -12.78 1.10 -5.43
N ASN A 75 -13.82 1.69 -4.81
CA ASN A 75 -15.18 1.13 -4.88
C ASN A 75 -15.85 1.56 -6.18
N ARG A 76 -15.60 2.82 -6.59
CA ARG A 76 -16.11 3.44 -7.81
C ARG A 76 -15.04 4.34 -8.40
N ARG A 77 -14.17 3.74 -9.20
CA ARG A 77 -13.02 4.42 -9.84
C ARG A 77 -13.43 5.66 -10.64
N ASP A 78 -14.58 5.57 -11.32
CA ASP A 78 -15.20 6.63 -12.10
C ASP A 78 -15.62 7.84 -11.26
N CYS A 79 -16.02 7.64 -10.00
CA CYS A 79 -16.28 8.74 -9.08
C CYS A 79 -15.00 9.19 -8.35
N GLU A 80 -14.31 8.24 -7.74
CA GLU A 80 -13.27 8.46 -6.74
C GLU A 80 -11.99 9.06 -7.34
N TYR A 81 -11.69 8.80 -8.61
CA TYR A 81 -10.49 9.34 -9.25
C TYR A 81 -10.78 10.63 -10.03
N THR A 82 -12.04 11.06 -10.06
CA THR A 82 -12.44 12.27 -10.77
C THR A 82 -12.55 13.44 -9.81
N PRO A 83 -11.81 14.54 -10.03
CA PRO A 83 -11.88 15.70 -9.13
C PRO A 83 -13.12 16.58 -9.37
N TRP A 84 -13.83 16.37 -10.48
CA TRP A 84 -14.98 17.17 -10.88
C TRP A 84 -16.11 16.29 -11.40
N GLU A 85 -17.34 16.78 -11.25
CA GLU A 85 -18.53 16.14 -11.80
C GLU A 85 -18.61 16.37 -13.32
N ALA A 86 -19.04 15.36 -14.06
CA ALA A 86 -19.38 15.50 -15.47
C ALA A 86 -20.56 14.59 -15.83
N GLU A 87 -21.51 15.13 -16.60
CA GLU A 87 -22.78 14.45 -16.89
C GLU A 87 -22.67 13.43 -18.04
N LEU A 88 -21.68 13.59 -18.93
CA LEU A 88 -21.58 12.82 -20.18
C LEU A 88 -20.95 11.43 -20.01
N GLU A 89 -20.17 11.26 -18.95
CA GLU A 89 -19.49 10.04 -18.54
C GLU A 89 -19.65 10.05 -17.02
N VAL A 90 -20.12 8.97 -16.39
CA VAL A 90 -20.53 8.95 -14.97
C VAL A 90 -19.35 9.28 -14.04
N PHE A 91 -19.03 10.56 -13.91
CA PHE A 91 -17.92 11.10 -13.14
C PHE A 91 -18.50 11.84 -11.96
N GLY A 92 -18.31 11.27 -10.77
CA GLY A 92 -18.96 11.74 -9.53
C GLY A 92 -18.27 12.90 -8.84
N GLY A 93 -17.07 13.31 -9.27
CA GLY A 93 -16.35 14.42 -8.63
C GLY A 93 -15.92 14.14 -7.19
N GLU A 94 -15.83 12.87 -6.79
CA GLU A 94 -15.59 12.46 -5.40
C GLU A 94 -14.10 12.42 -5.02
N GLY A 95 -13.20 12.92 -5.89
CA GLY A 95 -11.75 12.88 -5.70
C GLY A 95 -11.25 13.44 -4.38
N GLU A 96 -11.81 14.55 -3.91
CA GLU A 96 -11.41 15.12 -2.61
C GLU A 96 -11.81 14.20 -1.44
N THR A 97 -13.01 13.63 -1.50
CA THR A 97 -13.49 12.68 -0.47
C THR A 97 -12.63 11.42 -0.45
N TYR A 98 -12.22 10.96 -1.63
CA TYR A 98 -11.30 9.85 -1.77
C TYR A 98 -9.95 10.14 -1.12
N LEU A 99 -9.36 11.32 -1.35
CA LEU A 99 -8.07 11.70 -0.75
C LEU A 99 -8.16 11.87 0.78
N GLU A 100 -9.26 12.37 1.33
CA GLU A 100 -9.41 12.48 2.78
C GLU A 100 -9.51 11.10 3.46
N LEU A 101 -10.10 10.10 2.79
CA LEU A 101 -10.12 8.72 3.28
C LEU A 101 -8.68 8.17 3.40
N TYR A 102 -7.82 8.45 2.43
CA TYR A 102 -6.40 8.07 2.48
C TYR A 102 -5.70 8.70 3.68
N ARG A 103 -5.95 10.00 3.87
CA ARG A 103 -5.38 10.77 4.97
C ARG A 103 -5.81 10.19 6.32
N CYS A 104 -7.09 9.91 6.49
CA CYS A 104 -7.62 9.28 7.70
C CYS A 104 -7.01 7.89 7.93
N MET A 105 -6.96 7.05 6.90
CA MET A 105 -6.43 5.70 7.01
C MET A 105 -4.96 5.67 7.46
N LEU A 106 -4.12 6.53 6.88
CA LEU A 106 -2.70 6.63 7.26
C LEU A 106 -2.53 7.12 8.70
N LEU A 107 -3.40 8.02 9.16
CA LEU A 107 -3.39 8.50 10.54
C LEU A 107 -3.87 7.44 11.54
N PHE A 108 -4.84 6.60 11.18
CA PHE A 108 -5.33 5.53 12.05
C PHE A 108 -4.28 4.46 12.31
N LYS A 109 -3.57 3.98 11.28
CA LYS A 109 -2.50 2.97 11.45
C LYS A 109 -1.31 3.50 12.26
N SER A 110 -1.04 4.81 12.25
CA SER A 110 0.01 5.42 13.08
C SER A 110 -0.29 5.37 14.58
N GLN A 111 -1.57 5.31 14.96
CA GLN A 111 -2.01 5.25 16.34
C GLN A 111 -2.08 3.81 16.85
N THR A 112 -2.50 2.85 16.01
CA THR A 112 -2.60 1.44 16.44
C THR A 112 -1.25 0.80 16.72
N THR A 113 -0.16 1.28 16.12
CA THR A 113 1.21 0.81 16.43
C THR A 113 1.73 1.28 17.79
N LEU A 114 1.05 2.21 18.47
CA LEU A 114 1.44 2.70 19.80
C LEU A 114 0.79 1.90 20.94
N ASP A 115 -0.29 1.16 20.67
CA ASP A 115 -1.09 0.51 21.72
C ASP A 115 -0.66 -0.94 22.02
N ASP A 116 0.18 -1.55 21.18
CA ASP A 116 0.72 -2.92 21.39
C ASP A 116 2.07 -2.94 22.15
N SER A 117 2.47 -1.80 22.74
CA SER A 117 3.65 -1.68 23.61
C SER A 117 3.22 -1.28 25.03
N SER A 118 2.55 -2.18 25.76
CA SER A 118 2.24 -2.04 27.18
C SER A 118 2.23 -3.39 27.89
#